data_AF-A0A2N1P8U6-F1
#
_entry.id   AF-A0A2N1P8U6-F1
#
_cell.length_a   1.000
_cell.length_b   1.000
_cell.length_c   1.000
_cell.angle_alpha   90.00
_cell.angle_beta   90.00
_cell.angle_gamma   90.00
#
_symmetry.space_group_name_H-M   'P 1'
#
loop_
_entity.id
_entity.type
_entity.pdbx_description
1 polymer ?
#
loop_
_entity_poly.entity_id
_entity_poly.type
_entity_poly.pdbx_seq_one_letter_code
_entity_poly.pdbx_strand_id
1 'polypeptide(L)'
;MHAISDLIKNKNVLAWTLMVSAVALHVADETIHDFLPFYNNLVLNLKDKLGFFPMPTFSFPAWLGGLITAVIAGYLVIPIVLRGGRVIRKLTIILGIIMTANALGHIVGSFYAERLIPGFWSSWILLPAAIFVIIRGVKASRSAPKCR
;
A
#
# COMPACT_ATOMS: atom_id res chain seq x y z
N MET A 1 27.19 -6.61 -3.45
CA MET A 1 26.75 -7.26 -2.18
C MET A 1 26.68 -6.31 -0.97
N HIS A 2 27.61 -5.37 -0.78
CA HIS A 2 27.58 -4.45 0.38
C HIS A 2 26.30 -3.61 0.51
N ALA A 3 25.82 -3.00 -0.58
CA ALA A 3 24.61 -2.17 -0.55
C ALA A 3 23.33 -2.90 -0.12
N ILE A 4 23.17 -4.18 -0.49
CA ILE A 4 22.02 -5.01 -0.09
C ILE A 4 22.09 -5.36 1.41
N SER A 5 23.30 -5.66 1.91
CA SER A 5 23.52 -5.93 3.34
C SER A 5 23.17 -4.71 4.19
N ASP A 6 23.55 -3.51 3.76
CA ASP A 6 23.27 -2.28 4.49
C ASP A 6 21.78 -1.87 4.43
N LEU A 7 21.09 -2.23 3.33
CA LEU A 7 19.64 -2.10 3.21
C LEU A 7 18.90 -2.95 4.25
N ILE A 8 19.34 -4.20 4.43
CA ILE A 8 18.76 -5.15 5.39
C ILE A 8 19.03 -4.71 6.84
N LYS A 9 20.21 -4.12 7.12
CA LYS A 9 20.53 -3.59 8.45
C LYS A 9 19.64 -2.42 8.86
N ASN A 10 19.23 -1.57 7.92
CA ASN A 10 18.31 -0.47 8.21
C ASN A 10 16.85 -0.95 8.22
N LYS A 11 16.34 -1.25 9.41
CA LYS A 11 14.96 -1.73 9.63
C LYS A 11 13.87 -0.82 9.03
N ASN A 12 14.10 0.49 8.89
CA ASN A 12 13.10 1.39 8.31
C ASN A 12 13.07 1.28 6.78
N VAL A 13 14.25 1.18 6.15
CA VAL A 13 14.37 0.94 4.71
C VAL A 13 13.87 -0.45 4.36
N LEU A 14 14.20 -1.46 5.16
CA LEU A 14 13.66 -2.82 5.01
C LEU A 14 12.13 -2.81 5.05
N ALA A 15 11.52 -2.16 6.06
CA ALA A 15 10.07 -2.10 6.16
C ALA A 15 9.41 -1.40 4.97
N TRP A 16 10.00 -0.29 4.51
CA TRP A 16 9.51 0.41 3.33
C TRP A 16 9.60 -0.46 2.08
N THR A 17 10.76 -1.10 1.86
CA THR A 17 11.00 -1.96 0.70
C THR A 17 10.03 -3.13 0.68
N LEU A 18 9.82 -3.79 1.83
CA LEU A 18 8.84 -4.88 1.94
C LEU A 18 7.42 -4.41 1.64
N MET A 19 7.01 -3.23 2.13
CA MET A 19 5.70 -2.66 1.82
C MET A 19 5.57 -2.37 0.32
N VAL A 20 6.55 -1.71 -0.32
CA VAL A 20 6.49 -1.39 -1.76
C VAL A 20 6.47 -2.68 -2.60
N SER A 21 7.28 -3.69 -2.26
CA SER A 21 7.26 -4.99 -2.93
C SER A 21 5.92 -5.71 -2.75
N ALA A 22 5.31 -5.63 -1.56
CA ALA A 22 4.00 -6.20 -1.32
C ALA A 22 2.90 -5.49 -2.10
N VAL A 23 2.97 -4.16 -2.25
CA VAL A 23 2.07 -3.40 -3.14
C VAL A 23 2.24 -3.83 -4.59
N ALA A 24 3.47 -4.00 -5.08
CA ALA A 24 3.70 -4.48 -6.44
C ALA A 24 3.10 -5.87 -6.68
N LEU A 25 3.28 -6.79 -5.73
CA LEU A 25 2.66 -8.11 -5.77
C LEU A 25 1.13 -8.01 -5.75
N HIS A 26 0.59 -7.12 -4.92
CA HIS A 26 -0.84 -6.91 -4.79
C HIS A 26 -1.47 -6.37 -6.08
N VAL A 27 -0.83 -5.41 -6.75
CA VAL A 27 -1.27 -4.89 -8.05
C VAL A 27 -1.26 -5.99 -9.11
N ALA A 28 -0.26 -6.87 -9.10
CA ALA A 28 -0.21 -8.01 -10.01
C ALA A 28 -1.36 -9.00 -9.75
N ASP A 29 -1.61 -9.33 -8.48
CA ASP A 29 -2.72 -10.19 -8.05
C ASP A 29 -4.09 -9.60 -8.46
N GLU A 30 -4.32 -8.32 -8.19
CA GLU A 30 -5.52 -7.58 -8.61
C GLU A 30 -5.72 -7.59 -10.13
N THR A 31 -4.62 -7.46 -10.88
CA THR A 31 -4.66 -7.49 -12.36
C THR A 31 -5.01 -8.88 -12.88
N ILE A 32 -4.46 -9.94 -12.27
CA ILE A 32 -4.70 -11.33 -12.68
C ILE A 32 -6.14 -11.76 -12.39
N HIS A 33 -6.75 -11.22 -11.32
CA HIS A 33 -8.07 -11.64 -10.87
C HIS A 33 -9.18 -10.63 -11.18
N ASP A 34 -8.99 -9.74 -12.16
CA ASP A 34 -10.03 -8.80 -12.63
C ASP A 34 -10.57 -7.84 -11.55
N PHE A 35 -9.67 -7.28 -10.72
CA PHE A 35 -10.06 -6.28 -9.71
C PHE A 35 -10.74 -5.06 -10.32
N LEU A 36 -10.21 -4.52 -11.42
CA LEU A 36 -10.68 -3.24 -11.95
C LEU A 36 -12.15 -3.30 -12.43
N PRO A 37 -12.59 -4.30 -13.22
CA PRO A 37 -14.01 -4.49 -13.52
C PRO A 37 -14.87 -4.62 -12.27
N PHE A 38 -14.42 -5.41 -11.28
CA PHE A 38 -15.12 -5.56 -10.00
C PHE A 38 -15.30 -4.22 -9.27
N TYR A 39 -14.22 -3.44 -9.13
CA TYR A 39 -14.20 -2.15 -8.46
C TYR A 39 -15.10 -1.13 -9.18
N ASN A 40 -14.98 -1.00 -10.49
CA ASN A 40 -15.76 -0.04 -11.27
C ASN A 40 -17.27 -0.34 -11.14
N ASN A 41 -17.66 -1.62 -11.23
CA ASN A 41 -19.06 -2.02 -11.04
C ASN A 41 -19.55 -1.74 -9.62
N LEU A 42 -18.73 -1.99 -8.59
CA LEU A 42 -19.07 -1.65 -7.22
C LEU A 42 -19.30 -0.14 -7.04
N VAL A 43 -18.41 0.70 -7.59
CA VAL A 43 -18.52 2.16 -7.54
C VAL A 43 -19.81 2.64 -8.21
N LEU A 44 -20.13 2.13 -9.41
CA LEU A 44 -21.35 2.49 -10.11
C LEU A 44 -22.60 2.09 -9.32
N ASN A 45 -22.64 0.84 -8.82
CA ASN A 45 -23.75 0.37 -7.99
C ASN A 45 -23.95 1.22 -6.73
N LEU A 46 -22.87 1.69 -6.10
CA LEU A 46 -22.95 2.57 -4.93
C LEU A 46 -23.40 3.97 -5.30
N LYS A 47 -22.98 4.50 -6.44
CA LYS A 47 -23.48 5.79 -6.96
C LYS A 47 -24.97 5.74 -7.25
N ASP A 48 -25.43 4.67 -7.89
CA ASP A 48 -26.85 4.49 -8.21
C ASP A 48 -27.71 4.38 -6.93
N LYS A 49 -27.19 3.75 -5.87
CA LYS A 49 -27.90 3.59 -4.59
C LYS A 49 -27.84 4.81 -3.67
N LEU A 50 -26.71 5.52 -3.64
CA LEU A 50 -26.45 6.60 -2.68
C LEU A 50 -26.61 8.01 -3.30
N GLY A 51 -26.76 8.09 -4.62
CA GLY A 51 -26.77 9.34 -5.39
C GLY A 51 -25.38 9.97 -5.53
N PHE A 52 -24.67 10.13 -4.41
CA PHE A 52 -23.29 10.64 -4.38
C PHE A 52 -22.36 9.63 -3.69
N PHE A 53 -21.33 9.20 -4.42
CA PHE A 53 -20.23 8.41 -3.87
C PHE A 53 -18.91 8.93 -4.45
N PRO A 54 -17.96 9.37 -3.62
CA PRO A 54 -16.79 10.16 -4.06
C PRO A 54 -15.72 9.34 -4.79
N MET A 55 -15.92 8.02 -4.94
CA MET A 55 -14.95 7.16 -5.61
C MET A 55 -15.06 7.27 -7.14
N PRO A 56 -13.94 7.49 -7.86
CA PRO A 56 -13.92 7.52 -9.31
C PRO A 56 -13.94 6.09 -9.89
N THR A 57 -14.35 5.98 -11.16
CA THR A 57 -14.05 4.81 -12.00
C THR A 57 -12.79 5.07 -12.80
N PHE A 58 -12.12 4.01 -13.26
CA PHE A 58 -10.87 4.14 -14.02
C PHE A 58 -10.89 3.28 -15.29
N SER A 59 -10.17 3.73 -16.32
CA SER A 59 -9.79 2.87 -17.43
C SER A 59 -8.58 2.01 -17.04
N PHE A 60 -8.45 0.84 -17.65
CA PHE A 60 -7.35 -0.09 -17.35
C PHE A 60 -5.95 0.54 -17.51
N PRO A 61 -5.63 1.27 -18.60
CA PRO A 61 -4.33 1.89 -18.75
C PRO A 61 -4.03 2.96 -17.69
N ALA A 62 -5.03 3.76 -17.31
CA ALA A 62 -4.87 4.81 -16.31
C ALA A 62 -4.65 4.21 -14.91
N TRP A 63 -5.44 3.20 -14.55
CA TRP A 63 -5.32 2.49 -13.28
C TRP A 63 -3.97 1.77 -13.16
N LEU A 64 -3.63 0.89 -14.11
CA LEU A 64 -2.41 0.11 -14.05
C LEU A 64 -1.17 0.99 -14.21
N GLY A 65 -1.19 1.94 -15.15
CA GLY A 65 -0.07 2.87 -15.36
C GLY A 65 0.19 3.76 -14.14
N GLY A 66 -0.87 4.23 -13.47
CA GLY A 66 -0.75 4.98 -12.23
C GLY A 66 -0.13 4.15 -11.11
N LEU A 67 -0.56 2.90 -10.94
CA LEU A 67 -0.03 2.00 -9.92
C LEU A 67 1.42 1.60 -10.17
N ILE A 68 1.79 1.28 -11.40
CA ILE A 68 3.20 1.01 -11.78
C ILE A 68 4.06 2.23 -11.45
N THR A 69 3.60 3.43 -11.82
CA THR A 69 4.30 4.68 -11.52
C THR A 69 4.48 4.87 -10.01
N ALA A 70 3.44 4.61 -9.22
CA ALA A 70 3.50 4.70 -7.75
C ALA A 70 4.49 3.69 -7.14
N VAL A 71 4.53 2.45 -7.64
CA VAL A 71 5.49 1.42 -7.20
C VAL A 71 6.93 1.85 -7.50
N ILE A 72 7.19 2.31 -8.73
CA ILE A 72 8.52 2.80 -9.13
C ILE A 72 8.93 3.99 -8.26
N ALA A 73 8.04 4.97 -8.09
CA ALA A 73 8.29 6.11 -7.20
C ALA A 73 8.57 5.65 -5.76
N GLY A 74 7.87 4.63 -5.27
CA GLY A 74 8.12 3.99 -3.98
C GLY A 74 9.57 3.52 -3.83
N TYR A 75 10.11 2.82 -4.82
CA TYR A 75 11.53 2.42 -4.81
C TYR A 75 12.49 3.61 -4.94
N LEU A 76 12.18 4.60 -5.78
CA LEU A 76 13.01 5.79 -5.95
C LEU A 76 13.12 6.66 -4.68
N VAL A 77 12.15 6.56 -3.77
CA VAL A 77 12.13 7.29 -2.49
C VAL A 77 13.01 6.62 -1.41
N ILE A 78 13.54 5.42 -1.63
CA ILE A 78 14.41 4.70 -0.68
C ILE A 78 15.57 5.55 -0.11
N PRO A 79 16.34 6.32 -0.92
CA PRO A 79 17.40 7.17 -0.40
C PRO A 79 16.90 8.22 0.60
N ILE A 80 15.67 8.70 0.43
CA ILE A 80 15.03 9.66 1.35
C ILE A 80 14.59 8.95 2.63
N VAL A 81 14.05 7.74 2.54
CA VAL A 81 13.71 6.89 3.70
C VAL A 81 14.97 6.58 4.52
N LEU A 82 16.10 6.33 3.85
CA LEU A 82 17.40 6.08 4.48
C LEU A 82 17.90 7.30 5.27
N ARG A 83 17.85 8.50 4.66
CA ARG A 83 18.18 9.77 5.35
C ARG A 83 17.25 10.05 6.53
N GLY A 84 15.99 9.61 6.42
CA GLY A 84 14.96 9.86 7.40
C GLY A 84 14.57 11.35 7.46
N GLY A 85 13.69 11.68 8.40
CA GLY A 85 13.14 13.03 8.56
C GLY A 85 11.68 12.99 9.00
N ARG A 86 11.17 14.10 9.56
CA ARG A 86 9.79 14.12 10.08
C ARG A 86 8.75 13.91 8.98
N VAL A 87 8.95 14.52 7.81
CA VAL A 87 8.01 14.43 6.68
C VAL A 87 7.94 13.01 6.14
N ILE A 88 9.09 12.41 5.77
CA ILE A 88 9.10 11.05 5.22
C ILE A 88 8.54 10.03 6.22
N ARG A 89 8.79 10.19 7.53
CA ARG A 89 8.20 9.32 8.56
C ARG A 89 6.67 9.42 8.61
N LYS A 90 6.11 10.64 8.55
CA LYS A 90 4.66 10.84 8.49
C LYS A 90 4.06 10.20 7.23
N LEU A 91 4.69 10.42 6.07
CA LEU A 91 4.25 9.81 4.81
C LEU A 91 4.27 8.29 4.87
N THR A 92 5.34 7.69 5.40
CA THR A 92 5.45 6.24 5.58
C THR A 92 4.34 5.68 6.47
N ILE A 93 3.99 6.37 7.57
CA ILE A 93 2.89 5.94 8.44
C ILE A 93 1.54 6.04 7.71
N ILE A 94 1.28 7.16 7.04
CA ILE A 94 0.02 7.38 6.30
C ILE A 94 -0.15 6.32 5.22
N LEU A 95 0.87 6.08 4.40
CA LEU A 95 0.84 5.05 3.37
C LEU A 95 0.65 3.65 3.96
N GLY A 96 1.34 3.35 5.06
CA GLY A 96 1.14 2.09 5.78
C GLY A 96 -0.32 1.92 6.26
N ILE A 97 -0.95 2.97 6.77
CA ILE A 97 -2.36 2.93 7.20
C ILE A 97 -3.28 2.68 6.00
N ILE A 98 -3.07 3.38 4.89
CA ILE A 98 -3.87 3.19 3.67
C ILE A 98 -3.73 1.75 3.16
N MET A 99 -2.51 1.21 3.09
CA MET A 99 -2.29 -0.16 2.64
C MET A 99 -2.83 -1.21 3.62
N THR A 100 -2.84 -0.92 4.92
CA THR A 100 -3.49 -1.76 5.93
C THR A 100 -4.99 -1.81 5.71
N ALA A 101 -5.63 -0.64 5.54
CA ALA A 101 -7.04 -0.56 5.24
C ALA A 101 -7.38 -1.26 3.91
N ASN A 102 -6.51 -1.12 2.90
CA ASN A 102 -6.67 -1.80 1.62
C ASN A 102 -6.68 -3.33 1.79
N ALA A 103 -5.61 -3.89 2.36
CA ALA A 103 -5.52 -5.34 2.60
C ALA A 103 -6.69 -5.89 3.44
N LEU A 104 -7.12 -5.16 4.47
CA LEU A 104 -8.29 -5.52 5.26
C LEU A 104 -9.59 -5.48 4.42
N GLY A 105 -9.73 -4.53 3.51
CA GLY A 105 -10.88 -4.44 2.60
C GLY A 105 -11.02 -5.69 1.74
N HIS A 106 -9.93 -6.22 1.20
CA HIS A 106 -9.95 -7.47 0.43
C HIS A 106 -10.22 -8.69 1.31
N ILE A 107 -9.58 -8.79 2.49
CA ILE A 107 -9.77 -9.94 3.39
C ILE A 107 -11.20 -9.96 3.96
N VAL A 108 -11.59 -8.90 4.66
CA VAL A 108 -12.91 -8.80 5.31
C VAL A 108 -14.02 -8.75 4.27
N GLY A 109 -13.82 -8.03 3.17
CA GLY A 109 -14.78 -7.99 2.07
C GLY A 109 -15.00 -9.36 1.45
N SER A 110 -13.96 -10.22 1.39
CA SER A 110 -14.13 -11.58 0.88
C SER A 110 -14.98 -12.46 1.77
N PHE A 111 -14.79 -12.35 3.09
CA PHE A 111 -15.64 -13.06 4.05
C PHE A 111 -17.08 -12.55 4.01
N TYR A 112 -17.27 -11.22 3.96
CA TYR A 112 -18.60 -10.61 3.92
C TYR A 112 -19.36 -10.94 2.63
N ALA A 113 -18.68 -10.97 1.49
CA ALA A 113 -19.28 -11.25 0.20
C ALA A 113 -19.38 -12.75 -0.12
N GLU A 114 -18.92 -13.63 0.80
CA GLU A 114 -18.82 -15.09 0.63
C GLU A 114 -18.12 -15.49 -0.68
N ARG A 115 -17.20 -14.65 -1.16
CA ARG A 115 -16.42 -14.85 -2.39
C ARG A 115 -15.07 -14.18 -2.26
N LEU A 116 -14.04 -14.76 -2.87
CA LEU A 116 -12.71 -14.15 -2.87
C LEU A 116 -12.72 -12.88 -3.75
N ILE A 117 -12.50 -11.73 -3.13
CA ILE A 117 -12.31 -10.46 -3.83
C ILE A 117 -10.91 -10.48 -4.48
N PRO A 118 -10.78 -10.01 -5.73
CA PRO A 118 -9.47 -9.90 -6.40
C PRO A 118 -8.47 -9.15 -5.51
N GLY A 119 -7.25 -9.68 -5.31
CA GLY A 119 -6.30 -9.14 -4.33
C GLY A 119 -6.31 -9.85 -2.96
N PHE A 120 -7.21 -10.81 -2.71
CA PHE A 120 -7.29 -11.56 -1.44
C PHE A 120 -5.98 -12.29 -1.09
N TRP A 121 -5.35 -12.97 -2.06
CA TRP A 121 -4.18 -13.80 -1.80
C TRP A 121 -2.97 -12.97 -1.38
N SER A 122 -2.67 -11.92 -2.14
CA SER A 122 -1.59 -11.00 -1.84
C SER A 122 -1.85 -10.13 -0.60
N SER A 123 -3.11 -9.93 -0.19
CA SER A 123 -3.46 -9.18 1.02
C SER A 123 -2.87 -9.78 2.30
N TRP A 124 -2.68 -11.10 2.35
CA TRP A 124 -2.02 -11.78 3.47
C TRP A 124 -0.53 -11.43 3.59
N ILE A 125 0.10 -10.94 2.51
CA ILE A 125 1.47 -10.45 2.49
C ILE A 125 1.49 -8.92 2.70
N LEU A 126 0.56 -8.20 2.06
CA LEU A 126 0.45 -6.74 2.16
C LEU A 126 0.15 -6.29 3.60
N LEU A 127 -0.75 -6.97 4.30
CA LEU A 127 -1.16 -6.61 5.65
C LEU A 127 0.03 -6.59 6.65
N PRO A 128 0.82 -7.67 6.83
CA PRO A 128 1.95 -7.63 7.74
C PRO A 128 3.05 -6.65 7.29
N ALA A 129 3.28 -6.47 5.98
CA ALA A 129 4.24 -5.50 5.47
C ALA A 129 3.84 -4.05 5.79
N ALA A 130 2.55 -3.72 5.62
CA ALA A 130 1.98 -2.42 5.94
C ALA A 130 2.01 -2.15 7.46
N ILE A 131 1.64 -3.13 8.29
CA ILE A 131 1.74 -3.00 9.74
C ILE A 131 3.20 -2.80 10.18
N PHE A 132 4.13 -3.55 9.58
CA PHE A 132 5.55 -3.42 9.89
C PHE A 132 6.06 -2.01 9.59
N VAL A 133 5.69 -1.42 8.45
CA VAL A 133 6.11 -0.06 8.10
C VAL A 133 5.54 0.99 9.06
N ILE A 134 4.30 0.84 9.51
CA ILE A 134 3.69 1.72 10.54
C ILE A 134 4.48 1.63 11.85
N ILE A 135 4.74 0.41 12.35
CA ILE A 135 5.46 0.20 13.61
C ILE A 135 6.84 0.85 13.55
N ARG A 136 7.55 0.68 12.41
CA ARG A 136 8.85 1.30 12.21
C ARG A 136 8.77 2.82 12.13
N GLY A 137 7.80 3.36 11.40
CA GLY A 137 7.57 4.81 11.29
C GLY A 137 7.27 5.47 12.65
N VAL A 138 6.43 4.84 13.47
CA VAL A 138 6.08 5.33 14.82
C VAL A 138 7.28 5.28 15.75
N LYS A 139 8.02 4.16 15.77
CA LYS A 139 9.25 4.03 16.58
C LYS A 139 10.28 5.08 16.19
N ALA A 140 10.52 5.27 14.89
CA ALA A 140 11.44 6.28 14.40
C ALA A 140 11.01 7.70 14.77
N SER A 141 9.70 7.98 14.80
CA SER A 141 9.17 9.31 15.17
C SER A 141 9.33 9.62 16.66
N ARG A 142 9.23 8.61 17.54
CA ARG A 142 9.43 8.77 18.99
C ARG A 142 10.89 8.99 19.39
N SER A 143 11.82 8.40 18.66
CA SER A 143 13.27 8.55 18.89
C SER A 143 13.86 9.81 18.28
N ALA A 144 13.06 10.63 17.58
CA ALA A 144 13.55 11.89 17.02
C ALA A 144 13.77 12.90 18.15
N PRO A 145 14.93 13.58 18.22
CA PRO A 145 15.07 14.71 19.14
C PRO A 145 13.97 15.73 18.82
N LYS A 146 13.22 16.13 19.85
CA LYS A 146 12.27 17.24 19.72
C LYS A 146 13.11 18.49 19.42
N CYS A 147 12.98 19.06 18.22
CA CYS A 147 13.50 20.41 18.02
C CYS A 147 12.74 21.33 19.00
N ARG A 148 13.50 21.96 19.90
CA ARG A 148 13.08 23.20 20.55
C ARG A 148 12.93 24.28 19.50
#